data_AF-A0A644TZS9-F1
#
_entry.id   AF-A0A644TZS9-F1
#
_cell.length_a   1.000
_cell.length_b   1.000
_cell.length_c   1.000
_cell.angle_alpha   90.00
_cell.angle_beta   90.00
_cell.angle_gamma   90.00
#
_symmetry.space_group_name_H-M   'P 1'
#
loop_
_entity.id
_entity.type
_entity.pdbx_description
1 polymer ?
#
loop_
_entity_poly.entity_id
_entity_poly.type
_entity_poly.pdbx_seq_one_letter_code
_entity_poly.pdbx_strand_id
1 'polypeptide(L)'
;MLSLYAQGQFVGNMSRTGPPGSSQSNQNEQKDEEGKYRPPEYTLKRYFRSIAGKDSLNLSRLWIGSLILPGTAQIYNRDYWKLPVLYGGIAGFTYGAIHSNKMFQESGDSKYKTQRGLFYAAAAITWWGGVLDGAVSFKYNKPVLPARASIYSAMLPGLGQAYNGDYWKIPIIYGGFITVGYFITSNNYQYRYYKDLHNQATTPGSGYSGTASAETLKYYRDEYRRFRDYSLLAGVIVYALNIIDANVFAHLQDFDMSDDITASLVPTVIEPLDYKFTKNTTPSLGLSLNIRF
;
A
#
# COMPACT_ATOMS: atom_id res chain seq x y z
N MET A 1 35.24 -26.74 -62.78
CA MET A 1 34.84 -26.40 -61.39
C MET A 1 33.77 -25.34 -61.46
N LEU A 2 32.51 -25.70 -61.24
CA LEU A 2 31.35 -24.81 -61.16
C LEU A 2 30.90 -24.80 -59.70
N SER A 3 31.06 -23.68 -59.00
CA SER A 3 30.54 -23.50 -57.64
C SER A 3 29.20 -22.76 -57.71
N LEU A 4 28.11 -23.44 -57.34
CA LEU A 4 26.83 -22.81 -57.08
C LEU A 4 26.87 -22.09 -55.73
N TYR A 5 26.61 -20.78 -55.73
CA TYR A 5 26.25 -20.04 -54.52
C TYR A 5 24.73 -20.06 -54.37
N ALA A 6 24.22 -20.70 -53.32
CA ALA A 6 22.83 -20.56 -52.89
C ALA A 6 22.77 -19.53 -51.75
N GLN A 7 22.20 -18.36 -52.03
CA GLN A 7 21.81 -17.40 -50.99
C GLN A 7 20.35 -17.67 -50.60
N GLY A 8 20.13 -18.28 -49.44
CA GLY A 8 18.81 -18.33 -48.81
C GLY A 8 18.57 -17.04 -48.02
N GLN A 9 17.71 -16.15 -48.53
CA GLN A 9 17.17 -15.04 -47.74
C GLN A 9 16.05 -15.56 -46.84
N PHE A 10 16.32 -15.74 -45.55
CA PHE A 10 15.28 -15.87 -44.55
C PHE A 10 14.69 -14.48 -44.25
N VAL A 11 13.55 -14.16 -44.85
CA VAL A 11 12.72 -13.01 -44.43
C VAL A 11 11.93 -13.44 -43.20
N GLY A 12 12.54 -13.31 -42.02
CA GLY A 12 11.84 -13.44 -40.75
C GLY A 12 11.12 -12.13 -40.43
N ASN A 13 9.80 -12.09 -40.62
CA ASN A 13 8.95 -11.05 -40.02
C ASN A 13 8.97 -11.24 -38.50
N MET A 14 9.90 -10.57 -37.80
CA MET A 14 9.89 -10.50 -36.34
C MET A 14 8.68 -9.69 -35.90
N SER A 15 7.57 -10.37 -35.65
CA SER A 15 6.42 -9.81 -34.96
C SER A 15 6.84 -9.52 -33.52
N ARG A 16 6.85 -8.25 -33.10
CA ARG A 16 6.98 -7.88 -31.68
C ARG A 16 5.83 -8.54 -30.92
N THR A 17 6.13 -9.61 -30.19
CA THR A 17 5.16 -10.30 -29.36
C THR A 17 4.84 -9.42 -28.16
N GLY A 18 3.61 -8.89 -28.14
CA GLY A 18 3.04 -8.31 -26.94
C GLY A 18 2.87 -9.39 -25.85
N PRO A 19 2.64 -9.00 -24.59
CA PRO A 19 2.44 -9.94 -23.50
C PRO A 19 1.36 -10.99 -23.84
N PRO A 20 1.54 -12.24 -23.36
CA PRO A 20 0.68 -13.37 -23.74
C PRO A 20 -0.78 -13.07 -23.42
N GLY A 21 -1.64 -13.15 -24.44
CA GLY A 21 -3.08 -12.82 -24.37
C GLY A 21 -3.54 -11.67 -25.28
N SER A 22 -2.63 -10.97 -25.99
CA SER A 22 -3.07 -10.06 -27.05
C SER A 22 -3.61 -10.85 -28.26
N SER A 23 -4.93 -11.09 -28.30
CA SER A 23 -5.59 -11.55 -29.50
C SER A 23 -5.46 -10.47 -30.58
N GLN A 24 -4.85 -10.80 -31.72
CA GLN A 24 -5.02 -10.04 -32.97
C GLN A 24 -6.49 -10.15 -33.40
N SER A 25 -7.34 -9.32 -32.82
CA SER A 25 -8.72 -9.15 -33.23
C SER A 25 -8.86 -7.70 -33.68
N ASN A 26 -8.86 -7.48 -34.99
CA ASN A 26 -9.23 -6.26 -35.72
C ASN A 26 -8.91 -4.94 -35.00
N GLN A 27 -7.75 -4.38 -35.33
CA GLN A 27 -7.41 -2.98 -35.11
C GLN A 27 -8.27 -2.09 -36.03
N ASN A 28 -9.55 -1.91 -35.71
CA ASN A 28 -10.30 -0.77 -36.19
C ASN A 28 -10.96 -0.12 -34.98
N GLU A 29 -10.82 1.21 -34.93
CA GLU A 29 -11.51 2.15 -34.04
C GLU A 29 -10.89 2.35 -32.64
N GLN A 30 -10.01 3.34 -32.57
CA GLN A 30 -9.81 4.36 -31.52
C GLN A 30 -8.32 4.75 -31.45
N LYS A 31 -7.86 5.46 -32.48
CA LYS A 31 -6.62 6.23 -32.44
C LYS A 31 -7.03 7.70 -32.28
N ASP A 32 -6.51 8.37 -31.26
CA ASP A 32 -6.48 9.84 -31.27
C ASP A 32 -5.40 10.34 -32.23
N GLU A 33 -5.46 11.62 -32.58
CA GLU A 33 -4.60 12.32 -33.56
C GLU A 33 -3.09 12.21 -33.29
N GLU A 34 -2.65 11.72 -32.12
CA GLU A 34 -1.24 11.48 -31.76
C GLU A 34 -0.75 10.01 -31.89
N GLY A 35 -1.57 9.07 -32.36
CA GLY A 35 -1.11 7.70 -32.66
C GLY A 35 -0.71 6.83 -31.45
N LYS A 36 -1.01 7.25 -30.22
CA LYS A 36 -0.79 6.44 -29.01
C LYS A 36 -1.87 5.37 -28.87
N TYR A 37 -1.46 4.10 -28.80
CA TYR A 37 -2.35 2.97 -28.52
C TYR A 37 -2.95 3.10 -27.11
N ARG A 38 -4.26 3.26 -27.01
CA ARG A 38 -4.98 3.11 -25.74
C ARG A 38 -5.30 1.62 -25.56
N PRO A 39 -4.87 0.96 -24.46
CA PRO A 39 -5.34 -0.39 -24.20
C PRO A 39 -6.87 -0.35 -24.04
N PRO A 40 -7.60 -1.36 -24.54
CA PRO A 40 -9.06 -1.37 -24.49
C PRO A 40 -9.56 -1.32 -23.04
N GLU A 41 -10.70 -0.65 -22.87
CA GLU A 41 -11.33 -0.44 -21.57
C GLU A 41 -11.51 -1.77 -20.82
N TYR A 42 -11.17 -1.77 -19.52
CA TYR A 42 -11.14 -3.01 -18.75
C TYR A 42 -12.53 -3.32 -18.20
N THR A 43 -13.31 -4.08 -18.97
CA THR A 43 -14.67 -4.47 -18.62
C THR A 43 -14.73 -5.62 -17.60
N LEU A 44 -15.86 -5.76 -16.90
CA LEU A 44 -16.12 -6.89 -16.00
C LEU A 44 -15.96 -8.24 -16.70
N LYS A 45 -16.41 -8.35 -17.96
CA LYS A 45 -16.23 -9.56 -18.78
C LYS A 45 -14.75 -9.93 -18.93
N ARG A 46 -13.89 -8.93 -19.12
CA ARG A 46 -12.44 -9.12 -19.19
C ARG A 46 -11.85 -9.51 -17.84
N TYR A 47 -12.32 -8.90 -16.74
CA TYR A 47 -11.94 -9.31 -15.39
C TYR A 47 -12.22 -10.80 -15.13
N PHE A 48 -13.43 -11.28 -15.42
CA PHE A 48 -13.79 -12.70 -15.30
C PHE A 48 -12.97 -13.62 -16.22
N ARG A 49 -12.66 -13.14 -17.44
CA ARG A 49 -11.78 -13.86 -18.36
C ARG A 49 -10.35 -13.96 -17.84
N SER A 50 -9.85 -12.91 -17.18
CA SER A 50 -8.51 -12.88 -16.58
C SER A 50 -8.37 -13.80 -15.38
N ILE A 51 -9.33 -13.84 -14.46
CA ILE A 51 -9.31 -14.81 -13.35
C ILE A 51 -9.42 -16.26 -13.84
N ALA A 52 -10.06 -16.49 -15.00
CA ALA A 52 -10.04 -17.78 -15.68
C ALA A 52 -8.70 -18.10 -16.39
N GLY A 53 -7.67 -17.26 -16.22
CA GLY A 53 -6.34 -17.45 -16.82
C GLY A 53 -6.28 -17.18 -18.33
N LYS A 54 -7.34 -16.63 -18.93
CA LYS A 54 -7.41 -16.35 -20.38
C LYS A 54 -6.89 -14.95 -20.74
N ASP A 55 -6.60 -14.10 -19.76
CA ASP A 55 -6.09 -12.74 -19.92
C ASP A 55 -5.20 -12.37 -18.72
N SER A 56 -4.26 -11.45 -18.91
CA SER A 56 -3.43 -10.92 -17.81
C SER A 56 -4.15 -9.84 -16.99
N LEU A 57 -3.78 -9.73 -15.71
CA LEU A 57 -4.39 -8.80 -14.75
C LEU A 57 -3.29 -8.08 -13.96
N ASN A 58 -3.49 -6.79 -13.64
CA ASN A 58 -2.54 -6.01 -12.83
C ASN A 58 -2.84 -6.17 -11.33
N LEU A 59 -1.82 -6.05 -10.47
CA LEU A 59 -1.95 -6.23 -9.01
C LEU A 59 -3.09 -5.40 -8.40
N SER A 60 -3.25 -4.12 -8.79
CA SER A 60 -4.31 -3.25 -8.26
C SER A 60 -5.70 -3.82 -8.55
N ARG A 61 -5.90 -4.34 -9.76
CA ARG A 61 -7.18 -4.91 -10.20
C ARG A 61 -7.44 -6.24 -9.50
N LEU A 62 -6.39 -7.00 -9.20
CA LEU A 62 -6.51 -8.26 -8.50
C LEU A 62 -6.93 -8.02 -7.06
N TRP A 63 -6.26 -7.07 -6.42
CA TRP A 63 -6.55 -6.64 -5.07
C TRP A 63 -7.98 -6.11 -4.93
N ILE A 64 -8.41 -5.16 -5.79
CA ILE A 64 -9.79 -4.64 -5.79
C ILE A 64 -10.80 -5.77 -6.05
N GLY A 65 -10.49 -6.65 -7.00
CA GLY A 65 -11.33 -7.81 -7.28
C GLY A 65 -11.49 -8.74 -6.08
N SER A 66 -10.41 -8.94 -5.30
CA SER A 66 -10.40 -9.76 -4.09
C SER A 66 -11.15 -9.11 -2.92
N LEU A 67 -11.16 -7.78 -2.86
CA LEU A 67 -11.99 -7.03 -1.92
C LEU A 67 -13.50 -7.20 -2.20
N ILE A 68 -13.91 -7.31 -3.46
CA ILE A 68 -15.33 -7.48 -3.81
C ILE A 68 -15.73 -8.94 -3.70
N LEU A 69 -14.90 -9.83 -4.25
CA LEU A 69 -15.11 -11.26 -4.29
C LEU A 69 -13.88 -11.95 -3.65
N PRO A 70 -13.92 -12.24 -2.34
CA PRO A 70 -12.83 -12.94 -1.67
C PRO A 70 -12.53 -14.26 -2.37
N GLY A 71 -11.25 -14.54 -2.62
CA GLY A 71 -10.84 -15.75 -3.34
C GLY A 71 -10.48 -15.53 -4.82
N THR A 72 -10.82 -14.39 -5.43
CA THR A 72 -10.46 -14.13 -6.84
C THR A 72 -8.96 -14.10 -7.09
N ALA A 73 -8.19 -13.60 -6.11
CA ALA A 73 -6.74 -13.63 -6.15
C ALA A 73 -6.19 -15.07 -6.08
N GLN A 74 -6.76 -15.91 -5.21
CA GLN A 74 -6.41 -17.32 -5.10
C GLN A 74 -6.76 -18.10 -6.38
N ILE A 75 -7.91 -17.79 -7.01
CA ILE A 75 -8.33 -18.37 -8.29
C ILE A 75 -7.32 -18.02 -9.39
N TYR A 76 -6.96 -16.74 -9.52
CA TYR A 76 -5.97 -16.29 -10.50
C TYR A 76 -4.60 -16.95 -10.27
N ASN A 77 -4.17 -17.06 -9.01
CA ASN A 77 -2.89 -17.67 -8.63
C ASN A 77 -2.90 -19.21 -8.68
N ARG A 78 -4.05 -19.85 -8.93
CA ARG A 78 -4.28 -21.30 -8.89
C ARG A 78 -4.11 -21.95 -7.51
N ASP A 79 -4.25 -21.17 -6.44
CA ASP A 79 -4.19 -21.61 -5.04
C ASP A 79 -5.59 -22.01 -4.51
N TYR A 80 -6.30 -22.86 -5.25
CA TYR A 80 -7.70 -23.18 -4.94
C TYR A 80 -7.91 -23.84 -3.58
N TRP A 81 -6.89 -24.55 -3.07
CA TRP A 81 -6.93 -25.21 -1.77
C TRP A 81 -7.15 -24.24 -0.60
N LYS A 82 -6.83 -22.95 -0.78
CA LYS A 82 -7.06 -21.90 0.23
C LYS A 82 -8.52 -21.45 0.30
N LEU A 83 -9.32 -21.70 -0.76
CA LEU A 83 -10.72 -21.25 -0.82
C LEU A 83 -11.60 -21.88 0.27
N PRO A 84 -11.58 -23.21 0.50
CA PRO A 84 -12.36 -23.80 1.59
C PRO A 84 -11.99 -23.25 2.97
N VAL A 85 -10.70 -22.96 3.21
CA VAL A 85 -10.23 -22.39 4.47
C VAL A 85 -10.73 -20.96 4.63
N LEU A 86 -10.61 -20.14 3.58
CA LEU A 86 -11.04 -18.75 3.57
C LEU A 86 -12.56 -18.62 3.77
N TYR A 87 -13.34 -19.33 2.95
CA TYR A 87 -14.80 -19.28 3.02
C TYR A 87 -15.32 -19.98 4.29
N GLY A 88 -14.71 -21.10 4.69
CA GLY A 88 -15.05 -21.79 5.93
C GLY A 88 -14.81 -20.93 7.17
N GLY A 89 -13.68 -20.21 7.20
CA GLY A 89 -13.37 -19.26 8.27
C GLY A 89 -14.37 -18.10 8.34
N ILE A 90 -14.63 -17.43 7.20
CA ILE A 90 -15.60 -16.32 7.14
C ILE A 90 -17.00 -16.80 7.55
N ALA A 91 -17.47 -17.92 7.01
CA ALA A 91 -18.79 -18.48 7.32
C ALA A 91 -18.89 -18.91 8.79
N GLY A 92 -17.87 -19.59 9.31
CA GLY A 92 -17.82 -20.04 10.71
C GLY A 92 -17.85 -18.88 11.69
N PHE A 93 -17.02 -17.85 11.46
CA PHE A 93 -17.02 -16.66 12.31
C PHE A 93 -18.31 -15.84 12.18
N THR A 94 -18.87 -15.69 10.98
CA THR A 94 -20.15 -15.01 10.79
C THR A 94 -21.28 -15.75 11.50
N TYR A 95 -21.31 -17.08 11.40
CA TYR A 95 -22.26 -17.92 12.13
C TYR A 95 -22.09 -17.75 13.65
N GLY A 96 -20.85 -17.79 14.16
CA GLY A 96 -20.56 -17.52 15.57
C GLY A 96 -21.05 -16.14 16.02
N ALA A 97 -20.90 -15.12 15.18
CA ALA A 97 -21.37 -13.77 15.47
C ALA A 97 -22.92 -13.71 15.53
N ILE A 98 -23.62 -14.32 14.58
CA ILE A 98 -25.09 -14.39 14.56
C ILE A 98 -25.59 -15.16 15.79
N HIS A 99 -24.95 -16.29 16.10
CA HIS A 99 -25.30 -17.10 17.26
C HIS A 99 -25.09 -16.33 18.58
N SER A 100 -23.93 -15.67 18.76
CA SER A 100 -23.69 -14.81 19.91
C SER A 100 -24.65 -13.62 19.97
N ASN A 101 -25.07 -13.08 18.83
CA ASN A 101 -26.09 -12.01 18.79
C ASN A 101 -27.45 -12.49 19.30
N LYS A 102 -27.85 -13.72 18.94
CA LYS A 102 -29.08 -14.33 19.45
C LYS A 102 -28.99 -14.55 20.97
N MET A 103 -27.89 -15.11 21.45
CA MET A 103 -27.65 -15.32 22.88
C MET A 103 -27.59 -14.00 23.67
N PHE A 104 -27.11 -12.92 23.06
CA PHE A 104 -27.15 -11.59 23.67
C PHE A 104 -28.58 -11.05 23.80
N GLN A 105 -29.43 -11.27 22.79
CA GLN A 105 -30.84 -10.85 22.84
C GLN A 105 -31.65 -11.64 23.88
N GLU A 106 -31.31 -12.92 24.08
CA GLU A 106 -32.01 -13.80 25.03
C GLU A 106 -31.54 -13.60 26.48
N SER A 107 -30.23 -13.47 26.73
CA SER A 107 -29.70 -13.36 28.09
C SER A 107 -29.48 -11.92 28.58
N GLY A 108 -29.33 -10.95 27.66
CA GLY A 108 -28.93 -9.58 27.99
C GLY A 108 -27.48 -9.44 28.49
N ASP A 109 -26.71 -10.52 28.57
CA ASP A 109 -25.36 -10.49 29.16
C ASP A 109 -24.33 -9.85 28.21
N SER A 110 -23.62 -8.86 28.74
CA SER A 110 -22.51 -8.16 28.10
C SER A 110 -21.42 -9.08 27.51
N LYS A 111 -21.22 -10.28 28.05
CA LYS A 111 -20.27 -11.26 27.51
C LYS A 111 -20.56 -11.61 26.05
N TYR A 112 -21.83 -11.86 25.71
CA TYR A 112 -22.24 -12.22 24.35
C TYR A 112 -22.16 -11.03 23.40
N LYS A 113 -22.33 -9.80 23.90
CA LYS A 113 -22.09 -8.58 23.12
C LYS A 113 -20.63 -8.47 22.69
N THR A 114 -19.69 -8.74 23.60
CA THR A 114 -18.25 -8.76 23.32
C THR A 114 -17.89 -9.91 22.38
N GLN A 115 -18.42 -11.11 22.63
CA GLN A 115 -18.16 -12.30 21.80
C GLN A 115 -18.67 -12.13 20.36
N ARG A 116 -19.86 -11.57 20.19
CA ARG A 116 -20.39 -11.19 18.86
C ARG A 116 -19.44 -10.24 18.14
N GLY A 117 -18.96 -9.21 18.84
CA GLY A 117 -18.00 -8.25 18.30
C GLY A 117 -16.70 -8.92 17.85
N LEU A 118 -16.16 -9.82 18.67
CA LEU A 118 -14.95 -10.58 18.37
C LEU A 118 -15.12 -11.46 17.12
N PHE A 119 -16.24 -12.15 16.98
CA PHE A 119 -16.51 -12.99 15.82
C PHE A 119 -16.69 -12.19 14.53
N TYR A 120 -17.37 -11.05 14.57
CA TYR A 120 -17.41 -10.16 13.40
C TYR A 120 -16.03 -9.64 13.02
N ALA A 121 -15.20 -9.28 14.02
CA ALA A 121 -13.83 -8.87 13.78
C ALA A 121 -12.99 -10.03 13.19
N ALA A 122 -13.13 -11.25 13.70
CA ALA A 122 -12.44 -12.42 13.18
C ALA A 122 -12.83 -12.74 11.73
N ALA A 123 -14.12 -12.62 11.39
CA ALA A 123 -14.59 -12.77 10.00
C ALA A 123 -13.95 -11.71 9.08
N ALA A 124 -13.93 -10.45 9.52
CA ALA A 124 -13.32 -9.35 8.77
C ALA A 124 -11.80 -9.53 8.60
N ILE A 125 -11.09 -9.94 9.65
CA ILE A 125 -9.65 -10.24 9.60
C ILE A 125 -9.38 -11.42 8.67
N THR A 126 -10.22 -12.45 8.69
CA THR A 126 -10.08 -13.61 7.80
C THR A 126 -10.28 -13.20 6.34
N TRP A 127 -11.28 -12.39 6.05
CA TRP A 127 -11.49 -11.80 4.72
C TRP A 127 -10.28 -10.97 4.28
N TRP A 128 -9.82 -10.05 5.13
CA TRP A 128 -8.69 -9.18 4.84
C TRP A 128 -7.39 -9.97 4.63
N GLY A 129 -7.13 -10.97 5.49
CA GLY A 129 -5.99 -11.88 5.39
C GLY A 129 -5.99 -12.66 4.08
N GLY A 130 -7.16 -13.14 3.63
CA GLY A 130 -7.28 -13.77 2.31
C GLY A 130 -6.97 -12.81 1.16
N VAL A 131 -7.40 -11.55 1.25
CA VAL A 131 -7.07 -10.54 0.25
C VAL A 131 -5.56 -10.27 0.19
N LEU A 132 -4.92 -10.14 1.35
CA LEU A 132 -3.48 -9.93 1.48
C LEU A 132 -2.67 -11.12 0.94
N ASP A 133 -2.99 -12.34 1.38
CA ASP A 133 -2.33 -13.57 0.94
C ASP A 133 -2.39 -13.74 -0.59
N GLY A 134 -3.55 -13.46 -1.19
CA GLY A 134 -3.71 -13.51 -2.64
C GLY A 134 -2.91 -12.45 -3.39
N ALA A 135 -2.80 -11.24 -2.84
CA ALA A 135 -2.00 -10.17 -3.44
C ALA A 135 -0.49 -10.40 -3.29
N VAL A 136 -0.04 -10.98 -2.17
CA VAL A 136 1.37 -11.36 -1.95
C VAL A 136 1.76 -12.54 -2.83
N SER A 137 0.87 -13.52 -3.01
CA SER A 137 1.12 -14.71 -3.85
C SER A 137 1.07 -14.41 -5.37
N PHE A 138 0.83 -13.16 -5.78
CA PHE A 138 0.72 -12.77 -7.18
C PHE A 138 2.07 -12.82 -7.91
N LYS A 139 2.22 -13.81 -8.79
CA LYS A 139 3.43 -14.01 -9.61
C LYS A 139 3.50 -13.00 -10.76
N TYR A 140 4.66 -12.36 -10.94
CA TYR A 140 4.91 -11.42 -12.03
C TYR A 140 6.38 -11.39 -12.43
N ASN A 141 6.65 -11.22 -13.71
CA ASN A 141 7.98 -11.37 -14.33
C ASN A 141 8.88 -10.11 -14.28
N LYS A 142 8.65 -9.14 -13.39
CA LYS A 142 9.57 -8.00 -13.19
C LYS A 142 9.91 -7.79 -11.70
N PRO A 143 11.17 -7.44 -11.37
CA PRO A 143 11.69 -7.43 -10.01
C PRO A 143 11.08 -6.34 -9.11
N VAL A 144 10.90 -5.11 -9.60
CA VAL A 144 10.28 -4.00 -8.84
C VAL A 144 9.48 -3.10 -9.78
N LEU A 145 8.34 -2.59 -9.29
CA LEU A 145 7.49 -1.63 -9.99
C LEU A 145 6.94 -0.63 -8.95
N PRO A 146 7.08 0.69 -9.15
CA PRO A 146 6.61 1.71 -8.19
C PRO A 146 5.13 1.62 -7.82
N ALA A 147 4.31 1.16 -8.77
CA ALA A 147 2.90 0.91 -8.57
C ALA A 147 2.63 -0.16 -7.48
N ARG A 148 3.56 -1.09 -7.22
CA ARG A 148 3.39 -2.16 -6.21
C ARG A 148 3.58 -1.65 -4.79
N ALA A 149 4.62 -0.85 -4.55
CA ALA A 149 4.87 -0.26 -3.24
C ALA A 149 3.67 0.60 -2.79
N SER A 150 3.09 1.36 -3.73
CA SER A 150 1.86 2.12 -3.51
C SER A 150 0.66 1.23 -3.12
N ILE A 151 0.46 0.12 -3.83
CA ILE A 151 -0.62 -0.83 -3.55
C ILE A 151 -0.39 -1.49 -2.20
N TYR A 152 0.83 -1.92 -1.89
CA TYR A 152 1.17 -2.52 -0.60
C TYR A 152 0.97 -1.52 0.56
N SER A 153 1.38 -0.25 0.42
CA SER A 153 1.09 0.79 1.43
C SER A 153 -0.39 1.15 1.54
N ALA A 154 -1.16 1.01 0.46
CA ALA A 154 -2.61 1.17 0.51
C ALA A 154 -3.29 -0.01 1.23
N MET A 155 -2.72 -1.22 1.13
CA MET A 155 -3.21 -2.44 1.78
C MET A 155 -2.97 -2.44 3.29
N LEU A 156 -1.78 -2.09 3.76
CA LEU A 156 -1.54 -1.81 5.17
C LEU A 156 -0.53 -0.67 5.29
N PRO A 157 -0.71 0.24 6.27
CA PRO A 157 0.32 1.22 6.56
C PRO A 157 1.66 0.55 6.85
N GLY A 158 2.73 0.99 6.18
CA GLY A 158 4.06 0.38 6.33
C GLY A 158 4.37 -0.80 5.40
N LEU A 159 3.39 -1.41 4.71
CA LEU A 159 3.66 -2.58 3.84
C LEU A 159 4.45 -2.22 2.57
N GLY A 160 4.25 -1.02 2.00
CA GLY A 160 5.06 -0.57 0.87
C GLY A 160 6.48 -0.23 1.30
N GLN A 161 6.67 0.31 2.51
CA GLN A 161 8.00 0.54 3.10
C GLN A 161 8.71 -0.79 3.38
N ALA A 162 8.00 -1.79 3.89
CA ALA A 162 8.54 -3.15 4.06
C ALA A 162 8.93 -3.78 2.71
N TYR A 163 8.15 -3.57 1.64
CA TYR A 163 8.48 -4.04 0.29
C TYR A 163 9.73 -3.33 -0.27
N ASN A 164 9.88 -2.04 0.03
CA ASN A 164 11.02 -1.24 -0.40
C ASN A 164 12.30 -1.47 0.44
N GLY A 165 12.23 -2.25 1.53
CA GLY A 165 13.36 -2.49 2.46
C GLY A 165 13.54 -1.42 3.55
N ASP A 166 12.67 -0.42 3.61
CA ASP A 166 12.74 0.75 4.51
C ASP A 166 12.05 0.50 5.86
N TYR A 167 12.45 -0.54 6.58
CA TYR A 167 11.78 -0.94 7.83
C TYR A 167 11.81 0.12 8.93
N TRP A 168 12.82 1.00 8.93
CA TRP A 168 12.98 2.05 9.93
C TRP A 168 11.85 3.10 9.91
N LYS A 169 11.14 3.25 8.79
CA LYS A 169 9.99 4.17 8.66
C LYS A 169 8.72 3.60 9.27
N ILE A 170 8.62 2.28 9.41
CA ILE A 170 7.42 1.60 9.90
C ILE A 170 7.04 2.07 11.32
N PRO A 171 7.96 2.13 12.31
CA PRO A 171 7.64 2.68 13.62
C PRO A 171 7.10 4.12 13.58
N ILE A 172 7.60 4.96 12.66
CA ILE A 172 7.16 6.35 12.52
C ILE A 172 5.74 6.42 11.97
N ILE A 173 5.44 5.62 10.94
CA ILE A 173 4.09 5.52 10.36
C ILE A 173 3.10 5.07 11.42
N TYR A 174 3.41 3.97 12.12
CA TYR A 174 2.56 3.45 13.19
C TYR A 174 2.44 4.45 14.35
N GLY A 175 3.51 5.17 14.70
CA GLY A 175 3.48 6.28 15.65
C GLY A 175 2.45 7.34 15.26
N GLY A 176 2.49 7.79 14.00
CA GLY A 176 1.51 8.75 13.47
C GLY A 176 0.06 8.25 13.57
N PHE A 177 -0.20 6.99 13.20
CA PHE A 177 -1.52 6.39 13.33
C PHE A 177 -1.99 6.23 14.78
N ILE A 178 -1.09 5.86 15.70
CA ILE A 178 -1.38 5.78 17.14
C ILE A 178 -1.76 7.16 17.68
N THR A 179 -0.98 8.20 17.34
CA THR A 179 -1.24 9.58 17.75
C THR A 179 -2.60 10.05 17.26
N VAL A 180 -2.92 9.85 15.98
CA VAL A 180 -4.23 10.18 15.41
C VAL A 180 -5.35 9.41 16.13
N GLY A 181 -5.20 8.10 16.31
CA GLY A 181 -6.19 7.26 16.97
C GLY A 181 -6.47 7.70 18.41
N TYR A 182 -5.42 8.10 19.14
CA TYR A 182 -5.54 8.67 20.48
C TYR A 182 -6.35 9.97 20.47
N PHE A 183 -6.04 10.91 19.58
CA PHE A 183 -6.78 12.17 19.48
C PHE A 183 -8.23 11.97 19.07
N ILE A 184 -8.53 11.08 18.11
CA ILE A 184 -9.91 10.75 17.75
C ILE A 184 -10.67 10.22 18.97
N THR A 185 -10.07 9.27 19.70
CA THR A 185 -10.72 8.61 20.83
C THR A 185 -10.95 9.58 21.99
N SER A 186 -9.92 10.35 22.35
CA SER A 186 -9.98 11.34 23.42
C SER A 186 -11.00 12.43 23.12
N ASN A 187 -10.96 13.03 21.92
CA ASN A 187 -11.93 14.06 21.52
C ASN A 187 -13.36 13.51 21.43
N ASN A 188 -13.54 12.27 20.96
CA ASN A 188 -14.87 11.66 20.91
C ASN A 188 -15.42 11.34 22.32
N TYR A 189 -14.56 10.95 23.26
CA TYR A 189 -14.95 10.77 24.66
C TYR A 189 -15.45 12.08 25.26
N GLN A 190 -14.67 13.17 25.12
CA GLN A 190 -15.06 14.50 25.60
C GLN A 190 -16.34 15.00 24.93
N TYR A 191 -16.45 14.85 23.60
CA TYR A 191 -17.67 15.18 22.87
C TYR A 191 -18.90 14.48 23.45
N ARG A 192 -18.82 13.17 23.73
CA ARG A 192 -19.94 12.41 24.31
C ARG A 192 -20.27 12.89 25.72
N TYR A 193 -19.26 13.19 26.53
CA TYR A 193 -19.44 13.71 27.88
C TYR A 193 -20.20 15.04 27.88
N TYR A 194 -19.75 16.04 27.11
CA TYR A 194 -20.43 17.34 27.03
C TYR A 194 -21.79 17.26 26.34
N LYS A 195 -21.96 16.36 25.37
CA LYS A 195 -23.27 16.09 24.75
C LYS A 195 -24.27 15.59 25.80
N ASP A 196 -23.87 14.64 26.64
CA ASP A 196 -24.74 14.08 27.67
C ASP A 196 -25.13 15.13 28.71
N LEU A 197 -24.16 15.89 29.21
CA LEU A 197 -24.42 17.00 30.14
C LEU A 197 -25.33 18.07 29.54
N HIS A 198 -25.10 18.46 28.28
CA HIS A 198 -25.96 19.42 27.58
C HIS A 198 -27.41 18.92 27.48
N ASN A 199 -27.59 17.62 27.17
CA ASN A 199 -28.91 17.01 27.09
C ASN A 199 -29.61 17.03 28.46
N GLN A 200 -28.88 16.72 29.54
CA GLN A 200 -29.41 16.81 30.90
C GLN A 200 -29.80 18.25 31.24
N ALA A 201 -28.95 19.25 30.96
CA ALA A 201 -29.21 20.65 31.24
C ALA A 201 -30.39 21.25 30.44
N THR A 202 -30.70 20.70 29.26
CA THR A 202 -31.80 21.18 28.40
C THR A 202 -33.13 20.43 28.64
N THR A 203 -33.09 19.28 29.31
CA THR A 203 -34.29 18.45 29.54
C THR A 203 -35.03 18.92 30.79
N PRO A 204 -36.31 19.33 30.70
CA PRO A 204 -37.09 19.72 31.88
C PRO A 204 -37.23 18.56 32.86
N GLY A 205 -36.96 18.80 34.15
CA GLY A 205 -37.10 17.79 35.21
C GLY A 205 -35.94 16.79 35.33
N SER A 206 -34.82 17.00 34.63
CA SER A 206 -33.64 16.11 34.69
C SER A 206 -32.86 16.14 36.02
N GLY A 207 -33.11 17.14 36.88
CA GLY A 207 -32.38 17.33 38.13
C GLY A 207 -30.92 17.80 37.94
N TYR A 208 -30.56 18.34 36.78
CA TYR A 208 -29.20 18.86 36.53
C TYR A 208 -28.81 19.95 37.53
N SER A 209 -27.81 19.69 38.37
CA SER A 209 -27.29 20.60 39.41
C SER A 209 -25.90 21.18 39.10
N GLY A 210 -25.44 21.06 37.85
CA GLY A 210 -24.12 21.54 37.45
C GLY A 210 -24.04 23.06 37.38
N THR A 211 -22.83 23.59 37.61
CA THR A 211 -22.55 25.04 37.57
C THR A 211 -22.41 25.62 36.16
N ALA A 212 -22.28 24.76 35.14
CA ALA A 212 -22.10 25.18 33.76
C ALA A 212 -23.46 25.42 33.08
N SER A 213 -23.60 26.55 32.37
CA SER A 213 -24.81 26.85 31.60
C SER A 213 -24.96 25.90 30.40
N ALA A 214 -26.20 25.71 29.94
CA ALA A 214 -26.47 24.92 28.73
C ALA A 214 -25.70 25.45 27.51
N GLU A 215 -25.56 26.78 27.36
CA GLU A 215 -24.80 27.38 26.26
C GLU A 215 -23.30 27.09 26.37
N THR A 216 -22.74 27.10 27.59
CA THR A 216 -21.34 26.71 27.84
C THR A 216 -21.10 25.24 27.47
N LEU A 217 -21.99 24.33 27.87
CA LEU A 217 -21.89 22.91 27.53
C LEU A 217 -22.02 22.67 26.02
N LYS A 218 -22.87 23.45 25.35
CA LYS A 218 -23.04 23.42 23.90
C LYS A 218 -21.75 23.86 23.17
N TYR A 219 -21.11 24.92 23.65
CA TYR A 219 -19.82 25.39 23.13
C TYR A 219 -18.76 24.28 23.19
N TYR A 220 -18.54 23.68 24.37
CA TYR A 220 -17.56 22.60 24.52
C TYR A 220 -17.91 21.36 23.68
N ARG A 221 -19.18 20.97 23.63
CA ARG A 221 -19.65 19.89 22.75
C ARG A 221 -19.25 20.16 21.30
N ASP A 222 -19.54 21.34 20.78
CA ASP A 222 -19.28 21.68 19.38
C ASP A 222 -17.78 21.83 19.09
N GLU A 223 -17.00 22.28 20.06
CA GLU A 223 -15.53 22.32 20.01
C GLU A 223 -14.92 20.91 19.94
N TYR A 224 -15.27 20.00 20.86
CA TYR A 224 -14.76 18.63 20.81
C TYR A 224 -15.26 17.84 19.60
N ARG A 225 -16.45 18.16 19.07
CA ARG A 225 -16.90 17.64 17.78
C ARG A 225 -15.94 18.06 16.66
N ARG A 226 -15.62 19.36 16.57
CA ARG A 226 -14.67 19.88 15.58
C ARG A 226 -13.28 19.27 15.72
N PHE A 227 -12.76 19.13 16.95
CA PHE A 227 -11.44 18.52 17.17
C PHE A 227 -11.39 17.05 16.79
N ARG A 228 -12.47 16.28 17.04
CA ARG A 228 -12.58 14.91 16.53
C ARG A 228 -12.55 14.90 15.00
N ASP A 229 -13.30 15.79 14.36
CA ASP A 229 -13.39 15.86 12.90
C ASP A 229 -12.03 16.29 12.27
N TYR A 230 -11.29 17.20 12.92
CA TYR A 230 -9.91 17.53 12.54
C TYR A 230 -8.94 16.37 12.76
N SER A 231 -9.10 15.62 13.85
CA SER A 231 -8.27 14.43 14.10
C SER A 231 -8.52 13.36 13.04
N LEU A 232 -9.77 13.18 12.62
CA LEU A 232 -10.13 12.28 11.52
C LEU A 232 -9.51 12.73 10.20
N LEU A 233 -9.60 14.03 9.88
CA LEU A 233 -8.96 14.62 8.70
C LEU A 233 -7.43 14.42 8.73
N ALA A 234 -6.79 14.67 9.86
CA ALA A 234 -5.37 14.43 10.05
C ALA A 234 -5.00 12.95 9.80
N GLY A 235 -5.86 12.01 10.24
CA GLY A 235 -5.70 10.59 9.93
C GLY A 235 -5.73 10.26 8.44
N VAL A 236 -6.64 10.87 7.69
CA VAL A 236 -6.71 10.74 6.22
C VAL A 236 -5.44 11.28 5.58
N ILE A 237 -4.93 12.41 6.05
CA ILE A 237 -3.68 13.01 5.56
C ILE A 237 -2.49 12.09 5.83
N VAL A 238 -2.36 11.57 7.06
CA VAL A 238 -1.28 10.62 7.42
C VAL A 238 -1.35 9.36 6.54
N TYR A 239 -2.55 8.84 6.27
CA TYR A 239 -2.72 7.70 5.38
C TYR A 239 -2.32 8.00 3.93
N ALA A 240 -2.73 9.14 3.39
CA ALA A 240 -2.34 9.57 2.05
C ALA A 240 -0.82 9.75 1.94
N LEU A 241 -0.19 10.40 2.93
CA LEU A 241 1.26 10.59 2.98
C LEU A 241 2.00 9.25 3.01
N ASN A 242 1.53 8.27 3.78
CA ASN A 242 2.12 6.93 3.80
C ASN A 242 2.09 6.24 2.42
N ILE A 243 1.04 6.44 1.62
CA ILE A 243 0.96 5.89 0.25
C ILE A 243 1.91 6.64 -0.69
N ILE A 244 1.92 7.98 -0.62
CA ILE A 244 2.75 8.84 -1.47
C ILE A 244 4.24 8.56 -1.22
N ASP A 245 4.65 8.46 0.05
CA ASP A 245 6.04 8.18 0.44
C ASP A 245 6.54 6.86 -0.14
N ALA A 246 5.74 5.79 -0.04
CA ALA A 246 6.07 4.51 -0.64
C ALA A 246 6.14 4.54 -2.17
N ASN A 247 5.27 5.33 -2.82
CA ASN A 247 5.29 5.51 -4.27
C ASN A 247 6.53 6.26 -4.75
N VAL A 248 6.87 7.38 -4.09
CA VAL A 248 8.02 8.23 -4.44
C VAL A 248 9.31 7.44 -4.29
N PHE A 249 9.49 6.75 -3.15
CA PHE A 249 10.70 5.97 -2.91
C PHE A 249 10.88 4.85 -3.95
N ALA A 250 9.80 4.15 -4.30
CA ALA A 250 9.88 3.09 -5.29
C ALA A 250 10.19 3.64 -6.70
N HIS A 251 9.82 4.88 -7.02
CA HIS A 251 10.21 5.56 -8.27
C HIS A 251 11.68 5.98 -8.29
N LEU A 252 12.27 6.23 -7.11
CA LEU A 252 13.66 6.65 -6.96
C LEU A 252 14.64 5.45 -6.90
N GLN A 253 14.16 4.24 -6.61
CA GLN A 253 15.00 3.02 -6.70
C GLN A 253 15.41 2.66 -8.14
N ASP A 254 14.62 3.06 -9.14
CA ASP A 254 14.94 2.83 -10.56
C ASP A 254 15.90 3.90 -11.12
N PHE A 255 16.19 4.97 -10.37
CA PHE A 255 17.27 5.90 -10.71
C PHE A 255 18.60 5.23 -10.34
N ASP A 256 19.54 5.22 -11.29
CA ASP A 256 20.86 4.59 -11.16
C ASP A 256 21.66 5.22 -10.00
N MET A 257 21.44 4.72 -8.78
CA MET A 257 22.37 4.90 -7.67
C MET A 257 23.46 3.84 -7.84
N SER A 258 24.36 4.07 -8.81
CA SER A 258 25.63 3.36 -8.80
C SER A 258 26.39 3.80 -7.54
N ASP A 259 26.52 2.89 -6.58
CA ASP A 259 27.34 3.06 -5.36
C ASP A 259 28.86 3.10 -5.68
N ASP A 260 29.26 3.55 -6.86
CA ASP A 260 30.66 3.64 -7.28
C ASP A 260 31.29 5.01 -6.97
N ILE A 261 30.65 5.82 -6.12
CA ILE A 261 31.30 6.98 -5.50
C ILE A 261 32.24 6.49 -4.39
N THR A 262 33.35 5.88 -4.81
CA THR A 262 34.44 5.49 -3.92
C THR A 262 35.46 6.62 -3.85
N ALA A 263 35.57 7.25 -2.69
CA ALA A 263 36.69 8.12 -2.36
C ALA A 263 37.82 7.28 -1.77
N SER A 264 38.93 7.14 -2.50
CA SER A 264 40.12 6.48 -1.97
C SER A 264 41.15 7.53 -1.55
N LEU A 265 41.58 7.44 -0.29
CA LEU A 265 42.62 8.28 0.28
C LEU A 265 43.92 7.48 0.31
N VAL A 266 44.88 7.81 -0.56
CA VAL A 266 46.14 7.09 -0.67
C VAL A 266 47.30 8.02 -0.28
N PRO A 267 48.19 7.61 0.64
CA PRO A 267 49.41 8.35 0.91
C PRO A 267 50.28 8.40 -0.36
N THR A 268 50.69 9.60 -0.76
CA THR A 268 51.49 9.84 -1.96
C THR A 268 52.75 10.63 -1.61
N VAL A 269 53.81 10.41 -2.37
CA VAL A 269 55.04 11.19 -2.24
C VAL A 269 54.98 12.27 -3.31
N ILE A 270 54.93 13.54 -2.89
CA ILE A 270 54.89 14.67 -3.82
C ILE A 270 56.34 14.98 -4.19
N GLU A 271 56.70 14.68 -5.44
CA GLU A 271 57.98 15.06 -6.01
C GLU A 271 57.90 16.48 -6.62
N PRO A 272 58.97 17.29 -6.51
CA PRO A 272 58.99 18.61 -7.12
C PRO A 272 58.95 18.51 -8.66
N LEU A 273 58.10 19.33 -9.29
CA LEU A 273 57.81 19.31 -10.73
C LEU A 273 59.00 19.63 -11.64
N ASP A 274 60.13 20.09 -11.09
CA ASP A 274 61.32 20.44 -11.85
C ASP A 274 62.60 20.03 -11.10
N TYR A 275 63.37 19.14 -11.74
CA TYR A 275 64.62 18.57 -11.22
C TYR A 275 65.73 19.62 -10.98
N LYS A 276 65.60 20.81 -11.57
CA LYS A 276 66.58 21.90 -11.43
C LYS A 276 66.49 22.63 -10.08
N PHE A 277 65.40 22.44 -9.32
CA PHE A 277 65.21 23.03 -7.98
C PHE A 277 65.46 22.05 -6.83
N THR A 278 65.87 20.80 -7.11
CA THR A 278 65.92 19.69 -6.13
C THR A 278 67.14 19.70 -5.20
N LYS A 279 68.01 20.72 -5.22
CA LYS A 279 69.28 20.67 -4.48
C LYS A 279 69.17 20.68 -2.96
N ASN A 280 67.97 20.80 -2.36
CA ASN A 280 67.81 20.72 -0.89
C ASN A 280 66.39 20.46 -0.34
N THR A 281 65.43 20.00 -1.15
CA THR A 281 64.07 19.71 -0.65
C THR A 281 63.87 18.21 -0.43
N THR A 282 63.68 17.81 0.83
CA THR A 282 63.28 16.45 1.18
C THR A 282 61.89 16.13 0.62
N PRO A 283 61.63 14.92 0.11
CA PRO A 283 60.31 14.54 -0.41
C PRO A 283 59.24 14.77 0.65
N SER A 284 58.16 15.47 0.28
CA SER A 284 57.04 15.75 1.19
C SER A 284 55.98 14.67 1.09
N LEU A 285 55.55 14.16 2.24
CA LEU A 285 54.42 13.24 2.34
C LEU A 285 53.12 14.01 2.09
N GLY A 286 52.34 13.56 1.12
CA GLY A 286 51.03 14.11 0.80
C GLY A 286 49.94 13.05 0.88
N LEU A 287 48.69 13.49 0.87
CA LEU A 287 47.53 12.63 0.72
C LEU A 287 46.91 12.91 -0.64
N SER A 288 46.71 11.86 -1.45
CA SER A 288 45.96 11.95 -2.69
C SER A 288 44.54 11.49 -2.45
N LEU A 289 43.58 12.34 -2.79
CA LEU A 289 42.16 12.03 -2.79
C LEU A 289 41.74 11.71 -4.22
N ASN A 290 41.38 10.46 -4.48
CA ASN A 290 40.83 10.05 -5.76
C ASN A 290 39.33 9.81 -5.63
N ILE A 291 38.54 10.56 -6.39
CA ILE A 291 37.09 10.47 -6.43
C ILE A 291 36.71 9.90 -7.79
N ARG A 292 36.05 8.74 -7.80
CA ARG A 292 35.41 8.16 -8.99
C ARG A 292 33.90 8.44 -8.94
N PHE A 293 33.34 8.79 -10.09
CA PHE A 293 31.91 8.98 -10.33
C PHE A 293 31.58 8.49 -11.74
#